data_AF-A0A7L1HR98-F1
#
_entry.id   AF-A0A7L1HR98-F1
#
_cell.length_a   1.000
_cell.length_b   1.000
_cell.length_c   1.000
_cell.angle_alpha   90.00
_cell.angle_beta   90.00
_cell.angle_gamma   90.00
#
_symmetry.space_group_name_H-M   'P 1'
#
loop_
_entity.id
_entity.type
_entity.pdbx_description
1 polymer ?
#
loop_
_entity_poly.entity_id
_entity_poly.type
_entity_poly.pdbx_seq_one_letter_code
_entity_poly.pdbx_strand_id
1 'polypeptide(L)'
;VNPEDARRMRETGLHLMRRMLAVLQIFAVSQFGCATGQIPRTLWQKDQANKDYSPLIKKLELSVERVRQLALKHQQEDRLIGSSDLQDIPLGGRDELTLAVRKELTIALRDLMAHGLYASSQGMSLVLAPIACLIPAFTSSPQTMHPWELFVKYYNTKNGQAFVESPARKLSQSFALPVTGGVAITPKQSLLTAIHTVLTEHDPFKRSADSELKALVCMALNEQRLVSWVNLICKSGALVQSHYQPWSYMANTGFESALNILSRLSNLKFNLPVDLAVRQLKNIKDAF
;
A
#
# COMPACT_ATOMS: atom_id res chain seq x y z
N VAL A 1 -11.16 -47.79 51.46
CA VAL A 1 -10.79 -47.41 50.08
C VAL A 1 -9.98 -48.55 49.50
N ASN A 2 -10.41 -49.13 48.38
CA ASN A 2 -9.71 -50.23 47.73
C ASN A 2 -8.29 -49.77 47.33
N PRO A 3 -7.21 -50.51 47.63
CA PRO A 3 -5.83 -50.12 47.31
C PRO A 3 -5.61 -49.83 45.81
N GLU A 4 -6.41 -50.43 44.92
CA GLU A 4 -6.34 -50.15 43.48
C GLU A 4 -6.93 -48.78 43.11
N ASP A 5 -7.99 -48.35 43.77
CA ASP A 5 -8.61 -47.04 43.55
C ASP A 5 -7.68 -45.91 44.03
N ALA A 6 -6.97 -46.13 45.14
CA ALA A 6 -5.98 -45.19 45.64
C ALA A 6 -4.80 -45.00 44.67
N ARG A 7 -4.38 -46.06 43.96
CA ARG A 7 -3.32 -45.98 42.93
C ARG A 7 -3.81 -45.23 41.69
N ARG A 8 -5.01 -45.52 41.20
CA ARG A 8 -5.60 -44.80 40.05
C ARG A 8 -5.80 -43.31 40.33
N MET A 9 -6.25 -42.96 41.52
CA MET A 9 -6.40 -41.55 41.92
C MET A 9 -5.05 -40.82 41.96
N ARG A 10 -3.99 -41.49 42.44
CA ARG A 10 -2.63 -40.94 42.46
C ARG A 10 -2.04 -40.75 41.07
N GLU A 11 -2.24 -41.70 40.17
CA GLU A 11 -1.81 -41.61 38.77
C GLU A 11 -2.55 -40.50 38.01
N THR A 12 -3.85 -40.38 38.24
CA THR A 12 -4.68 -39.32 37.64
C THR A 12 -4.27 -37.95 38.17
N GLY A 13 -4.00 -37.83 39.48
CA GLY A 13 -3.49 -36.61 40.11
C GLY A 13 -2.11 -36.19 39.56
N LEU A 14 -1.20 -37.15 39.37
CA LEU A 14 0.11 -36.91 38.75
C LEU A 14 -0.02 -36.47 37.28
N HIS A 15 -0.97 -37.05 36.54
CA HIS A 15 -1.25 -36.64 35.16
C HIS A 15 -1.80 -35.21 35.08
N LEU A 16 -2.69 -34.83 35.99
CA LEU A 16 -3.21 -33.47 36.11
C LEU A 16 -2.11 -32.48 36.49
N MET A 17 -1.26 -32.82 37.46
CA MET A 17 -0.12 -31.98 37.86
C MET A 17 0.87 -31.78 36.71
N ARG A 18 1.19 -32.83 35.93
CA ARG A 18 2.02 -32.70 34.73
C ARG A 18 1.41 -31.78 33.68
N ARG A 19 0.09 -31.86 33.47
CA ARG A 19 -0.63 -30.97 32.54
C ARG A 19 -0.63 -29.52 33.03
N MET A 20 -0.85 -29.29 34.32
CA MET A 20 -0.76 -27.95 34.91
C MET A 20 0.66 -27.37 34.82
N LEU A 21 1.69 -28.18 35.06
CA LEU A 21 3.09 -27.76 34.94
C LEU A 21 3.43 -27.38 33.50
N ALA A 22 2.96 -28.14 32.50
CA ALA A 22 3.16 -27.81 31.09
C ALA A 22 2.48 -26.47 30.72
N VAL A 23 1.28 -26.21 31.22
CA VAL A 23 0.58 -24.92 31.00
C VAL A 23 1.34 -23.77 31.66
N LEU A 24 1.84 -23.95 32.88
CA LEU A 24 2.66 -22.94 33.57
C LEU A 24 3.99 -22.67 32.86
N GLN A 25 4.63 -23.70 32.29
CA GLN A 25 5.85 -23.55 31.49
C GLN A 25 5.58 -22.78 30.19
N ILE A 26 4.48 -23.08 29.49
CA ILE A 26 4.05 -22.31 28.31
C ILE A 26 3.81 -20.84 28.68
N PHE A 27 3.15 -20.59 29.82
CA PHE A 27 2.89 -19.24 30.33
C PHE A 27 4.18 -18.50 30.70
N ALA A 28 5.12 -19.15 31.39
CA ALA A 28 6.40 -18.56 31.78
C ALA A 28 7.26 -18.17 30.58
N VAL A 29 7.30 -19.01 29.53
CA VAL A 29 7.98 -18.70 28.26
C VAL A 29 7.34 -17.49 27.57
N SER A 30 6.01 -17.37 27.61
CA SER A 30 5.29 -16.27 26.97
C SER A 30 5.43 -14.92 27.69
N GLN A 31 5.54 -14.91 29.02
CA GLN A 31 5.54 -13.69 29.84
C GLN A 31 6.94 -13.16 30.19
N PHE A 32 7.93 -14.06 30.33
CA PHE A 32 9.26 -13.68 30.81
C PHE A 32 10.36 -13.87 29.74
N GLY A 33 10.01 -14.37 28.54
CA GLY A 33 10.96 -14.49 27.43
C GLY A 33 12.16 -15.43 27.68
N CYS A 34 12.16 -16.20 28.77
CA CYS A 34 13.18 -17.21 29.03
C CYS A 34 12.79 -18.51 28.31
N ALA A 35 13.27 -18.71 27.09
CA ALA A 35 13.23 -20.03 26.43
C ALA A 35 14.53 -20.38 25.71
N THR A 36 15.35 -21.20 26.36
CA THR A 36 16.14 -22.25 25.70
C THR A 36 15.18 -23.38 25.29
N GLY A 37 14.47 -23.20 24.17
CA GLY A 37 13.57 -24.22 23.65
C GLY A 37 12.75 -23.71 22.47
N GLN A 38 13.09 -24.18 21.26
CA GLN A 38 12.44 -23.80 20.02
C GLN A 38 10.97 -24.26 19.99
N ILE A 39 10.04 -23.31 19.92
CA ILE A 39 8.64 -23.59 19.58
C ILE A 39 8.60 -24.05 18.09
N PRO A 40 7.97 -25.19 17.76
CA PRO A 40 7.89 -25.67 16.39
C PRO A 40 7.18 -24.68 15.47
N ARG A 41 7.88 -24.22 14.43
CA ARG A 41 7.41 -23.26 13.40
C ARG A 41 6.19 -23.74 12.58
N THR A 42 5.72 -24.97 12.81
CA THR A 42 4.69 -25.65 12.01
C THR A 42 3.25 -25.33 12.41
N LEU A 43 2.99 -24.74 13.58
CA LEU A 43 1.63 -24.33 13.99
C LEU A 43 1.10 -23.08 13.24
N TRP A 44 1.97 -22.36 12.53
CA TRP A 44 1.65 -21.14 11.77
C TRP A 44 1.76 -21.34 10.25
N GLN A 45 1.79 -22.59 9.76
CA GLN A 45 2.09 -22.95 8.36
C GLN A 45 0.91 -22.86 7.37
N LYS A 46 -0.16 -22.12 7.68
CA LYS A 46 -1.29 -21.96 6.74
C LYS A 46 -0.95 -21.11 5.49
N ASP A 47 0.22 -20.46 5.47
CA ASP A 47 0.57 -19.35 4.56
C ASP A 47 1.66 -19.66 3.50
N GLN A 48 1.88 -20.91 3.08
CA GLN A 48 2.89 -21.16 2.02
C GLN A 48 2.50 -20.50 0.68
N ALA A 49 1.21 -20.52 0.32
CA ALA A 49 0.68 -19.89 -0.90
C ALA A 49 0.66 -18.35 -0.81
N ASN A 50 0.50 -17.80 0.39
CA ASN A 50 0.46 -16.35 0.61
C ASN A 50 1.85 -15.69 0.58
N LYS A 51 2.92 -16.50 0.50
CA LYS A 51 4.30 -16.04 0.35
C LYS A 51 4.75 -15.97 -1.11
N ASP A 52 4.02 -16.61 -2.03
CA ASP A 52 4.37 -16.58 -3.45
C ASP A 52 3.86 -15.29 -4.10
N TYR A 53 4.77 -14.35 -4.33
CA TYR A 53 4.52 -13.10 -5.02
C TYR A 53 4.86 -13.17 -6.52
N SER A 54 5.30 -14.31 -7.04
CA SER A 54 5.66 -14.48 -8.46
C SER A 54 4.50 -14.15 -9.42
N PRO A 55 3.24 -14.55 -9.15
CA PRO A 55 2.11 -14.16 -9.97
C PRO A 55 1.85 -12.65 -9.98
N LEU A 56 2.07 -11.98 -8.84
CA LEU A 56 1.88 -10.54 -8.70
C LEU A 56 2.93 -9.75 -9.50
N ILE A 57 4.19 -10.20 -9.47
CA ILE A 57 5.27 -9.64 -10.30
C ILE A 57 4.96 -9.83 -11.78
N LYS A 58 4.55 -11.03 -12.20
CA LYS A 58 4.20 -11.32 -13.60
C LYS A 58 3.04 -10.44 -14.07
N LYS A 59 2.02 -10.25 -13.24
CA LYS A 59 0.89 -9.35 -13.52
C LYS A 59 1.36 -7.91 -13.68
N LEU A 60 2.26 -7.43 -12.81
CA LEU A 60 2.86 -6.09 -12.93
C LEU A 60 3.62 -5.95 -14.25
N GLU A 61 4.48 -6.91 -14.59
CA GLU A 61 5.27 -6.89 -15.82
C GLU A 61 4.39 -6.84 -17.08
N LEU A 62 3.35 -7.68 -17.16
CA LEU A 62 2.40 -7.67 -18.27
C LEU A 62 1.67 -6.33 -18.39
N SER A 63 1.21 -5.78 -17.26
CA SER A 63 0.50 -4.49 -17.26
C SER A 63 1.41 -3.31 -17.66
N VAL A 64 2.67 -3.31 -17.22
CA VAL A 64 3.65 -2.30 -17.61
C VAL A 64 3.96 -2.39 -19.09
N GLU A 65 4.17 -3.60 -19.63
CA GLU A 65 4.43 -3.77 -21.05
C GLU A 65 3.23 -3.31 -21.89
N ARG A 66 2.00 -3.65 -21.49
CA ARG A 66 0.79 -3.19 -22.18
C ARG A 66 0.66 -1.66 -22.17
N VAL A 67 0.86 -1.01 -21.03
CA VAL A 67 0.85 0.46 -20.94
C VAL A 67 1.95 1.09 -21.78
N ARG A 68 3.16 0.50 -21.79
CA ARG A 68 4.29 0.96 -22.59
C ARG A 68 3.96 0.96 -24.08
N GLN A 69 3.40 -0.14 -24.58
CA GLN A 69 3.01 -0.28 -25.98
C GLN A 69 1.92 0.72 -26.38
N LEU A 70 0.87 0.86 -25.56
CA LEU A 70 -0.19 1.83 -25.81
C LEU A 70 0.35 3.27 -25.81
N ALA A 71 1.22 3.63 -24.87
CA ALA A 71 1.79 4.97 -24.78
C ALA A 71 2.70 5.30 -25.99
N LEU A 72 3.49 4.35 -26.47
CA LEU A 72 4.31 4.53 -27.68
C LEU A 72 3.45 4.70 -28.93
N LYS A 73 2.39 3.91 -29.06
CA LYS A 73 1.42 4.04 -30.17
C LYS A 73 0.79 5.43 -30.19
N HIS A 74 0.33 5.92 -29.04
CA HIS A 74 -0.26 7.26 -28.91
C HIS A 74 0.72 8.38 -29.27
N GLN A 75 1.97 8.29 -28.81
CA GLN A 75 2.98 9.29 -29.14
C GLN A 75 3.33 9.32 -30.63
N GLN A 76 3.23 8.19 -31.32
CA GLN A 76 3.42 8.12 -32.77
C GLN A 76 2.23 8.73 -33.52
N GLU A 77 1.00 8.44 -33.08
CA GLU A 77 -0.22 9.03 -33.64
C GLU A 77 -0.22 10.56 -33.47
N ASP A 78 0.07 11.09 -32.28
CA ASP A 78 0.13 12.53 -32.01
C ASP A 78 1.17 13.26 -32.89
N ARG A 79 2.31 12.62 -33.18
CA ARG A 79 3.36 13.19 -34.04
C ARG A 79 2.94 13.28 -35.51
N LEU A 80 2.12 12.34 -35.99
CA LEU A 80 1.61 12.34 -37.36
C LEU A 80 0.48 13.37 -37.54
N ILE A 81 -0.32 13.58 -36.51
CA ILE A 81 -1.43 14.55 -36.48
C ILE A 81 -0.92 15.99 -36.48
N GLY A 82 0.20 16.29 -35.82
CA GLY A 82 0.81 17.63 -35.83
C GLY A 82 1.23 18.15 -37.22
N SER A 83 1.13 17.32 -38.27
CA SER A 83 1.47 17.64 -39.65
C SER A 83 0.27 17.81 -40.59
N SER A 84 -0.98 17.62 -40.14
CA SER A 84 -2.16 17.76 -41.01
C SER A 84 -3.35 18.39 -40.28
N ASP A 85 -3.85 19.49 -40.83
CA ASP A 85 -4.99 20.25 -40.32
C ASP A 85 -6.27 19.41 -40.21
N LEU A 86 -6.93 19.58 -39.05
CA LEU A 86 -8.36 19.41 -38.75
C LEU A 86 -9.14 18.29 -39.49
N GLN A 87 -9.41 17.18 -38.79
CA GLN A 87 -10.77 16.61 -38.64
C GLN A 87 -10.78 15.42 -37.65
N ASP A 88 -11.75 15.45 -36.74
CA ASP A 88 -12.29 14.39 -35.88
C ASP A 88 -11.41 13.14 -35.62
N ILE A 89 -10.69 13.16 -34.49
CA ILE A 89 -9.95 11.98 -34.00
C ILE A 89 -10.83 11.19 -33.03
N PRO A 90 -10.92 9.85 -33.18
CA PRO A 90 -11.67 9.01 -32.25
C PRO A 90 -11.02 9.06 -30.87
N LEU A 91 -11.75 9.58 -29.89
CA LEU A 91 -11.41 9.60 -28.46
C LEU A 91 -11.05 8.20 -27.87
N GLY A 92 -11.33 7.12 -28.60
CA GLY A 92 -11.20 5.74 -28.14
C GLY A 92 -9.78 5.28 -27.79
N GLY A 93 -8.73 5.79 -28.45
CA GLY A 93 -7.35 5.41 -28.12
C GLY A 93 -6.95 5.89 -26.71
N ARG A 94 -7.18 7.18 -26.44
CA ARG A 94 -6.82 7.82 -25.16
C ARG A 94 -7.60 7.19 -24.00
N ASP A 95 -8.80 6.74 -24.28
CA ASP A 95 -9.62 5.97 -23.36
C ASP A 95 -9.01 4.58 -23.09
N GLU A 96 -8.48 3.88 -24.10
CA GLU A 96 -7.81 2.58 -23.91
C GLU A 96 -6.55 2.71 -23.02
N LEU A 97 -5.69 3.70 -23.28
CA LEU A 97 -4.51 3.93 -22.44
C LEU A 97 -4.90 4.26 -20.99
N THR A 98 -5.92 5.11 -20.81
CA THR A 98 -6.44 5.46 -19.48
C THR A 98 -6.99 4.23 -18.76
N LEU A 99 -7.73 3.36 -19.46
CA LEU A 99 -8.25 2.12 -18.91
C LEU A 99 -7.13 1.15 -18.54
N ALA A 100 -6.12 0.97 -19.39
CA ALA A 100 -4.97 0.11 -19.09
C ALA A 100 -4.23 0.59 -17.84
N VAL A 101 -4.00 1.90 -17.69
CA VAL A 101 -3.37 2.44 -16.48
C VAL A 101 -4.24 2.21 -15.24
N ARG A 102 -5.53 2.55 -15.30
CA ARG A 102 -6.41 2.55 -14.11
C ARG A 102 -6.89 1.16 -13.72
N LYS A 103 -7.12 0.25 -14.67
CA LYS A 103 -7.71 -1.08 -14.43
C LYS A 103 -6.69 -2.22 -14.46
N GLU A 104 -5.52 -2.02 -15.05
CA GLU A 104 -4.49 -3.06 -15.12
C GLU A 104 -3.28 -2.67 -14.28
N LEU A 105 -2.54 -1.63 -14.68
CA LEU A 105 -1.29 -1.22 -14.02
C LEU A 105 -1.50 -0.85 -12.56
N THR A 106 -2.48 0.00 -12.26
CA THR A 106 -2.78 0.42 -10.88
C THR A 106 -3.15 -0.77 -10.02
N ILE A 107 -3.94 -1.70 -10.56
CA ILE A 107 -4.40 -2.89 -9.84
C ILE A 107 -3.23 -3.85 -9.58
N ALA A 108 -2.35 -4.07 -10.56
CA ALA A 108 -1.17 -4.90 -10.40
C ALA A 108 -0.19 -4.32 -9.36
N LEU A 109 0.05 -3.01 -9.42
CA LEU A 109 0.88 -2.31 -8.43
C LEU A 109 0.26 -2.38 -7.03
N ARG A 110 -1.05 -2.13 -6.91
CA ARG A 110 -1.80 -2.22 -5.65
C ARG A 110 -1.68 -3.61 -5.04
N ASP A 111 -1.97 -4.66 -5.81
CA ASP A 111 -1.98 -6.04 -5.31
C ASP A 111 -0.58 -6.43 -4.81
N LEU A 112 0.48 -6.04 -5.53
CA LEU A 112 1.86 -6.28 -5.12
C LEU A 112 2.24 -5.48 -3.86
N MET A 113 1.82 -4.21 -3.75
CA MET A 113 2.04 -3.41 -2.54
C MET A 113 1.20 -3.91 -1.35
N ALA A 114 0.05 -4.54 -1.60
CA ALA A 114 -0.82 -5.08 -0.55
C ALA A 114 -0.35 -6.44 -0.01
N HIS A 115 0.60 -7.10 -0.68
CA HIS A 115 1.11 -8.40 -0.26
C HIS A 115 1.77 -8.31 1.13
N GLY A 116 1.11 -8.87 2.14
CA GLY A 116 1.55 -8.82 3.54
C GLY A 116 1.41 -7.45 4.20
N LEU A 117 0.63 -6.53 3.61
CA LEU A 117 0.28 -5.23 4.19
C LEU A 117 -0.87 -5.41 5.20
N TYR A 118 -0.74 -4.82 6.39
CA TYR A 118 -1.76 -4.88 7.43
C TYR A 118 -1.91 -3.55 8.17
N ALA A 119 -3.11 -3.31 8.70
CA ALA A 119 -3.34 -2.20 9.61
C ALA A 119 -2.79 -2.56 11.00
N SER A 120 -1.78 -1.83 11.46
CA SER A 120 -1.35 -1.92 12.85
C SER A 120 -2.51 -1.47 13.76
N SER A 121 -2.99 -2.35 14.63
CA SER A 121 -4.04 -2.02 15.59
C SER A 121 -3.48 -1.08 16.65
N GLN A 122 -3.89 0.19 16.60
CA GLN A 122 -3.68 1.11 17.71
C GLN A 122 -4.57 0.65 18.87
N GLY A 123 -4.03 -0.20 19.76
CA GLY A 123 -4.76 -0.66 20.95
C GLY A 123 -4.41 -2.05 21.46
N MET A 124 -3.63 -2.86 20.74
CA MET A 124 -3.21 -4.16 21.25
C MET A 124 -2.06 -3.98 22.25
N SER A 125 -2.39 -3.82 23.54
CA SER A 125 -1.39 -3.86 24.60
C SER A 125 -0.59 -5.16 24.51
N LEU A 126 0.75 -5.08 24.48
CA LEU A 126 1.64 -6.25 24.50
C LEU A 126 1.39 -7.19 25.69
N VAL A 127 0.77 -6.66 26.75
CA VAL A 127 0.37 -7.40 27.96
C VAL A 127 -0.77 -8.38 27.69
N LEU A 128 -1.62 -8.11 26.69
CA LEU A 128 -2.80 -8.93 26.35
C LEU A 128 -2.56 -9.89 25.19
N ALA A 129 -1.45 -9.75 24.46
CA ALA A 129 -1.09 -10.58 23.30
C ALA A 129 -1.08 -12.11 23.57
N PRO A 130 -0.64 -12.64 24.73
CA PRO A 130 -0.64 -14.08 25.00
C PRO A 130 -2.03 -14.64 25.33
N ILE A 131 -2.98 -13.80 25.75
CA ILE A 131 -4.34 -14.20 26.18
C ILE A 131 -5.39 -13.84 25.11
N ALA A 132 -5.01 -13.07 24.09
CA ALA A 132 -5.88 -12.59 23.03
C ALA A 132 -6.57 -13.74 22.25
N CYS A 133 -5.97 -14.94 22.21
CA CYS A 133 -6.58 -16.13 21.59
C CYS A 133 -7.71 -16.77 22.44
N LEU A 134 -7.82 -16.42 23.72
CA LEU A 134 -8.84 -16.93 24.64
C LEU A 134 -10.05 -15.99 24.80
N ILE A 135 -9.98 -14.79 24.22
CA ILE A 135 -11.02 -13.78 24.33
C ILE A 135 -11.56 -13.49 22.91
N PRO A 136 -12.78 -13.95 22.58
CA PRO A 136 -13.38 -13.74 21.26
C PRO A 136 -13.48 -12.26 20.83
N ALA A 137 -13.47 -11.33 21.78
CA ALA A 137 -13.47 -9.89 21.52
C ALA A 137 -12.11 -9.35 21.00
N PHE A 138 -11.00 -10.07 21.20
CA PHE A 138 -9.64 -9.63 20.81
C PHE A 138 -9.08 -10.40 19.60
N THR A 139 -9.82 -11.36 19.05
CA THR A 139 -9.47 -12.02 17.78
C THR A 139 -9.90 -11.15 16.60
N SER A 140 -9.44 -9.90 16.52
CA SER A 140 -9.57 -9.14 15.27
C SER A 140 -8.57 -9.72 14.28
N SER A 141 -9.05 -10.38 13.22
CA SER A 141 -8.20 -10.69 12.07
C SER A 141 -7.46 -9.41 11.64
N PRO A 142 -6.15 -9.46 11.31
CA PRO A 142 -5.42 -8.29 10.88
C PRO A 142 -6.19 -7.59 9.75
N GLN A 143 -6.63 -6.37 10.00
CA GLN A 143 -7.44 -5.64 9.04
C GLN A 143 -6.56 -5.33 7.82
N THR A 144 -7.01 -5.77 6.64
CA THR A 144 -6.29 -5.54 5.39
C THR A 144 -6.27 -4.04 5.11
N MET A 145 -5.08 -3.45 5.04
CA MET A 145 -4.89 -2.03 4.77
C MET A 145 -4.74 -1.81 3.26
N HIS A 146 -5.39 -0.79 2.72
CA HIS A 146 -5.22 -0.44 1.31
C HIS A 146 -3.89 0.31 1.09
N PRO A 147 -3.14 0.07 -0.01
CA PRO A 147 -1.89 0.80 -0.28
C PRO A 147 -2.01 2.33 -0.32
N TRP A 148 -3.18 2.86 -0.68
CA TRP A 148 -3.45 4.30 -0.56
C TRP A 148 -3.28 4.82 0.88
N GLU A 149 -3.77 4.08 1.87
CA GLU A 149 -3.65 4.45 3.29
C GLU A 149 -2.18 4.50 3.72
N LEU A 150 -1.32 3.69 3.11
CA LEU A 150 0.13 3.74 3.34
C LEU A 150 0.74 5.05 2.82
N PHE A 151 0.31 5.55 1.66
CA PHE A 151 0.70 6.88 1.16
C PHE A 151 0.20 8.00 2.09
N VAL A 152 -1.04 7.90 2.57
CA VAL A 152 -1.60 8.87 3.54
C VAL A 152 -0.80 8.86 4.85
N LYS A 153 -0.42 7.68 5.38
CA LYS A 153 0.45 7.58 6.56
C LYS A 153 1.84 8.17 6.31
N TYR A 154 2.42 7.98 5.13
CA TYR A 154 3.67 8.63 4.75
C TYR A 154 3.52 10.15 4.77
N TYR A 155 2.45 10.67 4.17
CA TYR A 155 2.13 12.09 4.14
C TYR A 155 2.02 12.68 5.54
N ASN A 156 1.28 12.02 6.44
CA ASN A 156 1.12 12.44 7.83
C ASN A 156 2.45 12.41 8.60
N THR A 157 3.24 11.34 8.45
CA THR A 157 4.56 11.20 9.09
C THR A 157 5.55 12.28 8.65
N LYS A 158 5.35 12.88 7.47
CA LYS A 158 6.18 13.97 6.95
C LYS A 158 5.59 15.36 7.17
N ASN A 159 4.55 15.50 7.99
CA ASN A 159 3.82 16.75 8.20
C ASN A 159 3.39 17.39 6.86
N GLY A 160 2.88 16.56 5.95
CA GLY A 160 2.55 16.96 4.58
C GLY A 160 1.58 18.13 4.51
N GLN A 161 0.62 18.22 5.44
CA GLN A 161 -0.33 19.32 5.49
C GLN A 161 0.36 20.65 5.80
N ALA A 162 1.14 20.70 6.88
CA ALA A 162 1.90 21.89 7.24
C ALA A 162 2.89 22.29 6.11
N PHE A 163 3.46 21.30 5.42
CA PHE A 163 4.32 21.55 4.28
C PHE A 163 3.58 22.22 3.10
N VAL A 164 2.46 21.65 2.65
CA VAL A 164 1.72 22.15 1.48
C VAL A 164 1.00 23.45 1.81
N GLU A 165 0.45 23.57 3.01
CA GLU A 165 -0.36 24.72 3.43
C GLU A 165 0.44 25.89 3.99
N SER A 166 1.76 25.81 4.02
CA SER A 166 2.61 26.88 4.55
C SER A 166 2.30 28.24 3.88
N PRO A 167 2.24 29.35 4.65
CA PRO A 167 1.86 30.66 4.12
C PRO A 167 2.68 31.08 2.90
N ALA A 168 4.00 30.87 2.93
CA ALA A 168 4.89 31.17 1.82
C ALA A 168 4.47 30.44 0.52
N ARG A 169 4.08 29.16 0.62
CA ARG A 169 3.60 28.35 -0.51
C ARG A 169 2.28 28.86 -1.06
N LYS A 170 1.30 29.10 -0.20
CA LYS A 170 -0.02 29.61 -0.61
C LYS A 170 0.09 30.99 -1.25
N LEU A 171 0.95 31.85 -0.71
CA LEU A 171 1.24 33.17 -1.29
C LEU A 171 1.90 33.01 -2.66
N SER A 172 2.98 32.22 -2.79
CA SER A 172 3.62 31.98 -4.09
C SER A 172 2.64 31.43 -5.12
N GLN A 173 1.80 30.46 -4.75
CA GLN A 173 0.76 29.92 -5.64
C GLN A 173 -0.27 30.98 -6.06
N SER A 174 -0.70 31.85 -5.14
CA SER A 174 -1.66 32.93 -5.43
C SER A 174 -1.11 33.95 -6.42
N PHE A 175 0.21 34.15 -6.44
CA PHE A 175 0.90 35.03 -7.39
C PHE A 175 1.49 34.28 -8.60
N ALA A 176 1.15 33.00 -8.79
CA ALA A 176 1.73 32.14 -9.83
C ALA A 176 3.28 32.11 -9.85
N LEU A 177 3.89 32.34 -8.69
CA LEU A 177 5.34 32.33 -8.52
C LEU A 177 5.85 30.90 -8.30
N PRO A 178 7.05 30.56 -8.82
CA PRO A 178 7.69 29.30 -8.49
C PRO A 178 7.96 29.24 -6.99
N VAL A 179 7.24 28.35 -6.32
CA VAL A 179 7.31 28.09 -4.87
C VAL A 179 8.73 27.76 -4.39
N THR A 180 9.51 27.15 -5.26
CA THR A 180 10.90 26.78 -5.00
C THR A 180 11.76 27.79 -5.75
N GLY A 181 12.38 28.73 -5.05
CA GLY A 181 13.20 29.81 -5.65
C GLY A 181 14.39 29.29 -6.46
N GLY A 182 14.14 28.81 -7.67
CA GLY A 182 15.13 28.23 -8.59
C GLY A 182 15.55 26.78 -8.32
N VAL A 183 15.16 26.18 -7.19
CA VAL A 183 15.56 24.80 -6.83
C VAL A 183 14.59 23.78 -7.43
N ALA A 184 15.13 22.72 -8.07
CA ALA A 184 14.31 21.65 -8.64
C ALA A 184 13.41 21.00 -7.59
N ILE A 185 12.13 20.79 -7.93
CA ILE A 185 11.16 20.12 -7.05
C ILE A 185 11.64 18.69 -6.79
N THR A 186 11.88 18.38 -5.52
CA THR A 186 12.31 17.03 -5.13
C THR A 186 11.15 16.03 -5.23
N PRO A 187 11.41 14.73 -5.45
CA PRO A 187 10.35 13.71 -5.47
C PRO A 187 9.50 13.70 -4.20
N LYS A 188 10.09 14.00 -3.04
CA LYS A 188 9.36 14.10 -1.76
C LYS A 188 8.35 15.25 -1.80
N GLN A 189 8.79 16.42 -2.25
CA GLN A 189 7.93 17.61 -2.31
C GLN A 189 6.78 17.41 -3.31
N SER A 190 7.05 16.82 -4.48
CA SER A 190 5.97 16.54 -5.45
C SER A 190 5.03 15.46 -4.96
N LEU A 191 5.52 14.39 -4.32
CA LEU A 191 4.66 13.37 -3.71
C LEU A 191 3.74 13.95 -2.62
N LEU A 192 4.27 14.76 -1.71
CA LEU A 192 3.45 15.39 -0.65
C LEU A 192 2.38 16.31 -1.25
N THR A 193 2.73 17.05 -2.30
CA THR A 193 1.78 17.92 -3.00
C THR A 193 0.70 17.07 -3.70
N ALA A 194 1.08 16.00 -4.39
CA ALA A 194 0.15 15.12 -5.08
C ALA A 194 -0.84 14.40 -4.14
N ILE A 195 -0.36 13.87 -3.02
CA ILE A 195 -1.24 13.25 -2.00
C ILE A 195 -2.22 14.29 -1.46
N HIS A 196 -1.75 15.51 -1.15
CA HIS A 196 -2.63 16.58 -0.69
C HIS A 196 -3.69 16.96 -1.72
N THR A 197 -3.33 17.06 -3.01
CA THR A 197 -4.29 17.30 -4.09
C THR A 197 -5.35 16.20 -4.15
N VAL A 198 -4.95 14.93 -4.10
CA VAL A 198 -5.90 13.82 -4.14
C VAL A 198 -6.85 13.88 -2.94
N LEU A 199 -6.33 14.05 -1.71
CA LEU A 199 -7.15 14.20 -0.51
C LEU A 199 -8.14 15.37 -0.65
N THR A 200 -7.65 16.56 -1.02
CA THR A 200 -8.48 17.77 -1.14
C THR A 200 -9.56 17.63 -2.20
N GLU A 201 -9.25 16.98 -3.32
CA GLU A 201 -10.20 16.84 -4.44
C GLU A 201 -11.16 15.65 -4.29
N HIS A 202 -10.76 14.59 -3.60
CA HIS A 202 -11.51 13.33 -3.53
C HIS A 202 -12.23 13.12 -2.19
N ASP A 203 -11.69 13.62 -1.07
CA ASP A 203 -12.30 13.52 0.27
C ASP A 203 -13.71 14.13 0.31
N PRO A 204 -13.99 15.30 -0.31
CA PRO A 204 -15.32 15.90 -0.29
C PRO A 204 -16.41 15.03 -0.92
N PHE A 205 -16.02 14.01 -1.69
CA PHE A 205 -16.90 13.08 -2.37
C PHE A 205 -16.84 11.66 -1.81
N LYS A 206 -16.17 11.45 -0.66
CA LYS A 206 -16.00 10.15 0.03
C LYS A 206 -15.57 9.04 -0.92
N ARG A 207 -14.62 9.33 -1.81
CA ARG A 207 -14.16 8.35 -2.79
C ARG A 207 -13.43 7.20 -2.10
N SER A 208 -13.44 6.04 -2.75
CA SER A 208 -12.76 4.85 -2.22
C SER A 208 -11.24 5.00 -2.34
N ALA A 209 -10.52 4.36 -1.42
CA ALA A 209 -9.06 4.25 -1.44
C ALA A 209 -8.49 3.77 -2.78
N ASP A 210 -9.25 2.94 -3.51
CA ASP A 210 -8.91 2.47 -4.85
C ASP A 210 -9.02 3.58 -5.91
N SER A 211 -10.01 4.47 -5.79
CA SER A 211 -10.17 5.64 -6.69
C SER A 211 -9.05 6.65 -6.49
N GLU A 212 -8.69 6.89 -5.24
CA GLU A 212 -7.61 7.81 -4.85
C GLU A 212 -6.24 7.29 -5.30
N LEU A 213 -5.98 5.99 -5.13
CA LEU A 213 -4.76 5.37 -5.64
C LEU A 213 -4.66 5.49 -7.18
N LYS A 214 -5.77 5.29 -7.91
CA LYS A 214 -5.80 5.49 -9.37
C LYS A 214 -5.47 6.93 -9.75
N ALA A 215 -6.01 7.91 -9.03
CA ALA A 215 -5.68 9.32 -9.25
C ALA A 215 -4.18 9.56 -9.02
N LEU A 216 -3.63 9.06 -7.91
CA LEU A 216 -2.20 9.20 -7.59
C LEU A 216 -1.30 8.57 -8.66
N VAL A 217 -1.62 7.36 -9.15
CA VAL A 217 -0.83 6.69 -10.20
C VAL A 217 -0.89 7.46 -11.51
N CYS A 218 -2.06 8.01 -11.89
CA CYS A 218 -2.17 8.90 -13.05
C CYS A 218 -1.30 10.14 -12.90
N MET A 219 -1.32 10.82 -11.73
CA MET A 219 -0.45 11.96 -11.46
C MET A 219 1.03 11.58 -11.56
N ALA A 220 1.41 10.45 -10.98
CA ALA A 220 2.79 9.98 -10.94
C ALA A 220 3.35 9.65 -12.33
N LEU A 221 2.52 9.12 -13.24
CA LEU A 221 2.88 8.88 -14.63
C LEU A 221 2.96 10.18 -15.43
N ASN A 222 2.02 11.10 -15.25
CA ASN A 222 2.05 12.42 -15.88
C ASN A 222 3.32 13.20 -15.49
N GLU A 223 3.75 13.11 -14.22
CA GLU A 223 4.98 13.73 -13.73
C GLU A 223 6.26 12.91 -13.99
N GLN A 224 6.15 11.69 -14.54
CA GLN A 224 7.27 10.75 -14.71
C GLN A 224 8.00 10.43 -13.38
N ARG A 225 7.26 10.46 -12.27
CA ARG A 225 7.77 10.27 -10.91
C ARG A 225 7.35 8.96 -10.25
N LEU A 226 6.56 8.09 -10.92
CA LEU A 226 6.03 6.85 -10.34
C LEU A 226 7.08 6.02 -9.58
N VAL A 227 8.21 5.71 -10.20
CA VAL A 227 9.31 4.95 -9.55
C VAL A 227 9.82 5.69 -8.31
N SER A 228 10.10 6.99 -8.44
CA SER A 228 10.64 7.78 -7.33
C SER A 228 9.67 7.91 -6.16
N TRP A 229 8.38 8.02 -6.43
CA TRP A 229 7.33 8.11 -5.41
C TRP A 229 7.13 6.80 -4.67
N VAL A 230 7.05 5.67 -5.39
CA VAL A 230 6.96 4.34 -4.77
C VAL A 230 8.22 4.07 -3.94
N ASN A 231 9.40 4.43 -4.45
CA ASN A 231 10.67 4.23 -3.73
C ASN A 231 10.74 5.03 -2.41
N LEU A 232 10.10 6.20 -2.32
CA LEU A 232 10.00 6.95 -1.05
C LEU A 232 9.24 6.17 0.03
N ILE A 233 8.22 5.41 -0.36
CA ILE A 233 7.49 4.52 0.56
C ILE A 233 8.37 3.33 0.95
N CYS A 234 9.02 2.69 -0.02
CA CYS A 234 9.90 1.53 0.19
C CYS A 234 11.05 1.86 1.16
N LYS A 235 11.63 3.06 1.04
CA LYS A 235 12.73 3.54 1.90
C LYS A 235 12.26 4.08 3.26
N SER A 236 10.96 4.14 3.52
CA SER A 236 10.45 4.55 4.83
C SER A 236 10.49 3.37 5.79
N GLY A 237 11.67 3.10 6.37
CA GLY A 237 11.88 1.96 7.27
C GLY A 237 10.84 1.88 8.41
N ALA A 238 10.52 3.01 9.03
CA ALA A 238 9.49 3.07 10.07
C ALA A 238 8.09 2.62 9.58
N LEU A 239 7.69 3.00 8.35
CA LEU A 239 6.41 2.57 7.78
C LEU A 239 6.43 1.10 7.39
N VAL A 240 7.50 0.64 6.73
CA VAL A 240 7.64 -0.75 6.31
C VAL A 240 7.60 -1.68 7.52
N GLN A 241 8.41 -1.38 8.55
CA GLN A 241 8.48 -2.18 9.77
C GLN A 241 7.15 -2.23 10.55
N SER A 242 6.35 -1.17 10.50
CA SER A 242 5.10 -1.09 11.26
C SER A 242 3.86 -1.64 10.55
N HIS A 243 3.89 -1.80 9.23
CA HIS A 243 2.71 -2.16 8.44
C HIS A 243 2.91 -3.37 7.52
N TYR A 244 4.12 -3.93 7.40
CA TYR A 244 4.37 -5.11 6.57
C TYR A 244 4.81 -6.33 7.37
N GLN A 245 4.28 -7.48 6.98
CA GLN A 245 4.72 -8.76 7.50
C GLN A 245 6.16 -9.06 7.02
N PRO A 246 7.00 -9.75 7.82
CA PRO A 246 8.37 -10.07 7.43
C PRO A 246 8.47 -10.91 6.14
N TRP A 247 7.45 -11.70 5.83
CA TRP A 247 7.36 -12.50 4.61
C TRP A 247 6.83 -11.74 3.39
N SER A 248 6.46 -10.47 3.56
CA SER A 248 5.94 -9.64 2.47
C SER A 248 6.99 -9.40 1.39
N TYR A 249 6.54 -9.19 0.14
CA TYR A 249 7.41 -8.77 -0.95
C TYR A 249 8.17 -7.47 -0.61
N MET A 250 7.48 -6.49 -0.03
CA MET A 250 8.06 -5.22 0.41
C MET A 250 9.20 -5.42 1.41
N ALA A 251 8.96 -6.16 2.50
CA ALA A 251 9.96 -6.35 3.56
C ALA A 251 11.11 -7.26 3.12
N ASN A 252 10.83 -8.29 2.32
CA ASN A 252 11.83 -9.30 1.94
C ASN A 252 12.76 -8.82 0.80
N THR A 253 12.28 -7.97 -0.10
CA THR A 253 13.02 -7.59 -1.32
C THR A 253 13.35 -6.11 -1.42
N GLY A 254 12.77 -5.26 -0.57
CA GLY A 254 12.85 -3.80 -0.72
C GLY A 254 12.10 -3.27 -1.94
N PHE A 255 11.28 -4.10 -2.61
CA PHE A 255 10.50 -3.75 -3.82
C PHE A 255 11.35 -3.45 -5.07
N GLU A 256 12.67 -3.74 -5.05
CA GLU A 256 13.63 -3.33 -6.08
C GLU A 256 13.29 -3.87 -7.48
N SER A 257 12.91 -5.14 -7.60
CA SER A 257 12.55 -5.74 -8.89
C SER A 257 11.30 -5.09 -9.49
N ALA A 258 10.31 -4.75 -8.68
CA ALA A 258 9.12 -4.03 -9.12
C ALA A 258 9.44 -2.58 -9.53
N LEU A 259 10.32 -1.88 -8.81
CA LEU A 259 10.82 -0.55 -9.21
C LEU A 259 11.52 -0.61 -10.57
N ASN A 260 12.32 -1.66 -10.81
CA ASN A 260 12.97 -1.89 -12.10
C ASN A 260 11.95 -2.14 -13.22
N ILE A 261 10.89 -2.92 -12.98
CA ILE A 261 9.80 -3.13 -13.94
C ILE A 261 9.12 -1.79 -14.26
N LEU A 262 8.73 -1.02 -13.24
CA LEU A 262 8.09 0.29 -13.40
C LEU A 262 8.98 1.30 -14.15
N SER A 263 10.30 1.18 -14.03
CA SER A 263 11.26 2.08 -14.70
C SER A 263 11.14 2.10 -16.23
N ARG A 264 10.57 1.04 -16.82
CA ARG A 264 10.30 0.95 -18.27
C ARG A 264 9.31 2.02 -18.76
N LEU A 265 8.56 2.66 -17.85
CA LEU A 265 7.63 3.75 -18.17
C LEU A 265 8.23 5.16 -17.96
N SER A 266 9.38 5.29 -17.29
CA SER A 266 9.90 6.58 -16.81
C SER A 266 10.20 7.60 -17.91
N ASN A 267 10.53 7.15 -19.12
CA ASN A 267 10.89 8.03 -20.24
C ASN A 267 9.69 8.39 -21.12
N LEU A 268 8.51 7.84 -20.84
CA LEU A 268 7.30 8.10 -21.61
C LEU A 268 6.54 9.30 -21.03
N LYS A 269 5.97 10.12 -21.90
CA LYS A 269 5.09 11.22 -21.53
C LYS A 269 3.65 10.74 -21.54
N PHE A 270 2.91 11.10 -20.49
CA PHE A 270 1.51 10.75 -20.30
C PHE A 270 0.67 12.01 -20.12
N ASN A 271 -0.61 11.94 -20.53
CA ASN A 271 -1.61 12.98 -20.29
C ASN A 271 -2.94 12.33 -19.84
N LEU A 272 -2.89 11.72 -18.66
CA LEU A 272 -3.97 10.92 -18.09
C LEU A 272 -4.90 11.79 -17.22
N PRO A 273 -6.23 11.54 -17.26
CA PRO A 273 -7.17 12.25 -16.39
C PRO A 273 -7.04 11.79 -14.93
N VAL A 274 -6.71 12.74 -14.06
CA VAL A 274 -6.57 12.51 -12.60
C VAL A 274 -7.93 12.60 -11.91
N ASP A 275 -8.80 13.46 -12.41
CA ASP A 275 -10.09 13.84 -11.85
C ASP A 275 -11.24 12.93 -12.32
N LEU A 276 -10.98 11.84 -13.05
CA LEU A 276 -12.02 10.99 -13.64
C LEU A 276 -13.06 10.50 -12.61
N ALA A 277 -12.60 10.25 -11.37
CA ALA A 277 -13.49 9.86 -10.28
C ALA A 277 -14.30 11.04 -9.73
N VAL A 278 -13.90 12.30 -9.88
CA VAL A 278 -14.59 13.45 -9.26
C VAL A 278 -15.27 14.37 -10.27
N ARG A 279 -14.90 14.29 -11.55
CA ARG A 279 -15.35 15.17 -12.63
C ARG A 279 -16.87 15.24 -12.76
N GLN A 280 -17.55 14.09 -12.76
CA GLN A 280 -19.01 14.06 -12.83
C GLN A 280 -19.68 14.72 -11.61
N LEU A 281 -19.08 14.59 -10.42
CA LEU A 281 -19.63 15.16 -9.19
C LEU A 281 -19.35 16.65 -9.05
N LYS A 282 -18.21 17.13 -9.55
CA LYS A 282 -17.90 18.56 -9.66
C LYS A 282 -18.88 19.25 -10.62
N ASN A 283 -19.07 18.67 -11.81
CA ASN A 283 -20.02 19.20 -12.80
C ASN A 283 -21.46 19.29 -12.29
N ILE A 284 -21.88 18.36 -11.41
CA ILE A 284 -23.20 18.43 -10.77
C ILE A 284 -23.24 19.57 -9.75
N LYS A 285 -22.22 19.72 -8.89
CA LYS A 285 -22.17 20.82 -7.91
C LYS A 285 -22.12 22.21 -8.55
N ASP A 286 -21.47 22.36 -9.70
CA ASP A 286 -21.40 23.66 -10.40
C ASP A 286 -22.70 24.00 -11.14
N ALA A 287 -23.60 23.04 -11.31
CA ALA A 287 -24.87 23.20 -12.02
C ALA A 287 -26.09 23.48 -11.11
N PHE A 288 -25.92 23.39 -9.80
CA PHE A 288 -26.96 23.59 -8.77
C PHE A 288 -26.52 24.61 -7.73
#